data_AF-A0A2V6Y411-F1
#
_entry.id   AF-A0A2V6Y411-F1
#
_cell.length_a   1.000
_cell.length_b   1.000
_cell.length_c   1.000
_cell.angle_alpha   90.00
_cell.angle_beta   90.00
_cell.angle_gamma   90.00
#
_symmetry.space_group_name_H-M   'P 1'
#
loop_
_entity.id
_entity.type
_entity.pdbx_description
1 polymer ?
#
loop_
_entity_poly.entity_id
_entity_poly.type
_entity_poly.pdbx_seq_one_letter_code
_entity_poly.pdbx_strand_id
1 'polypeptide(L)'
;SPPYLFKGPRSTISSAPATATYGGTITVETSDAARIAAVSLVRLGSVTHAFNQNQEFLELPFAIVSGVLTVQAPANANLAPPGHYMLFILDTNGIPSVAAILKLQ
;
A
#
# COMPACT_ATOMS: atom_id res chain seq x y z
N SER A 1 1.34 -7.66 18.92
CA SER A 1 0.40 -7.26 17.85
C SER A 1 -0.18 -5.88 18.15
N PRO A 2 -0.25 -4.97 17.18
CA PRO A 2 -0.83 -3.63 17.38
C PRO A 2 -2.36 -3.66 17.64
N PRO A 3 -2.93 -2.65 18.32
CA PRO A 3 -4.35 -2.62 18.68
C PRO A 3 -5.32 -2.74 17.49
N TYR A 4 -4.95 -2.23 16.32
CA TYR A 4 -5.81 -2.28 15.13
C TYR A 4 -6.15 -3.72 14.68
N LEU A 5 -5.33 -4.72 15.02
CA LEU A 5 -5.59 -6.13 14.66
C LEU A 5 -6.68 -6.79 15.50
N PHE A 6 -7.20 -6.11 16.52
CA PHE A 6 -8.25 -6.61 17.42
C PHE A 6 -9.60 -5.93 17.19
N LYS A 7 -9.71 -5.06 16.17
CA LYS A 7 -10.94 -4.32 15.85
C LYS A 7 -11.90 -5.08 14.91
N GLY A 8 -11.54 -6.29 14.49
CA GLY A 8 -12.34 -7.10 13.57
C GLY A 8 -11.49 -7.80 12.49
N PRO A 9 -12.12 -8.42 11.49
CA PRO A 9 -11.43 -9.02 10.37
C PRO A 9 -10.72 -7.97 9.51
N ARG A 10 -9.58 -8.35 8.92
CA ARG A 10 -8.80 -7.48 8.02
C ARG A 10 -9.40 -7.51 6.61
N SER A 11 -9.32 -6.40 5.88
CA SER A 11 -9.54 -6.41 4.43
C SER A 11 -8.50 -7.27 3.73
N THR A 12 -8.86 -7.86 2.59
CA THR A 12 -7.96 -8.69 1.79
C THR A 12 -7.64 -8.04 0.46
N ILE A 13 -6.38 -8.14 0.03
CA ILE A 13 -5.99 -7.83 -1.35
C ILE A 13 -6.06 -9.15 -2.11
N SER A 14 -7.00 -9.27 -3.05
CA SER A 14 -7.13 -10.47 -3.88
C SER A 14 -6.13 -10.47 -5.04
N SER A 15 -5.82 -9.29 -5.57
CA SER A 15 -4.83 -9.10 -6.63
C SER A 15 -4.23 -7.70 -6.58
N ALA A 16 -2.94 -7.61 -6.88
CA ALA A 16 -2.20 -6.38 -7.13
C ALA A 16 -1.03 -6.70 -8.08
N PRO A 17 -0.59 -5.75 -8.92
CA PRO A 17 0.56 -6.00 -9.78
C PRO A 17 1.84 -6.18 -8.96
N ALA A 18 2.77 -7.00 -9.46
CA ALA A 18 4.09 -7.16 -8.84
C ALA A 18 5.01 -5.95 -9.08
N THR A 19 4.68 -5.08 -10.04
CA THR A 19 5.51 -3.95 -10.44
C THR A 19 4.64 -2.76 -10.84
N ALA A 20 5.10 -1.54 -10.54
CA ALA A 20 4.48 -0.29 -10.95
C ALA A 20 5.53 0.69 -11.48
N THR A 21 5.10 1.55 -12.40
CA THR A 21 5.94 2.64 -12.91
C THR A 21 5.56 3.97 -12.27
N TYR A 22 6.52 4.88 -12.12
CA TYR A 22 6.23 6.25 -11.66
C TYR A 22 5.15 6.93 -12.51
N GLY A 23 4.26 7.68 -11.84
CA GLY A 23 3.12 8.37 -12.46
C GLY A 23 2.09 7.42 -13.11
N GLY A 24 2.25 6.11 -12.97
CA GLY A 24 1.34 5.11 -13.48
C GLY A 24 0.18 4.79 -12.54
N THR A 25 -0.71 3.93 -13.01
CA THR A 25 -1.85 3.43 -12.23
C THR A 25 -1.56 2.03 -11.70
N ILE A 26 -1.89 1.80 -10.43
CA ILE A 26 -1.86 0.51 -9.75
C ILE A 26 -3.30 0.08 -9.51
N THR A 27 -3.72 -1.03 -10.13
CA THR A 27 -5.04 -1.62 -9.88
C THR A 27 -4.94 -2.61 -8.73
N VAL A 28 -5.74 -2.41 -7.69
CA VAL A 28 -5.82 -3.31 -6.53
C VAL A 28 -7.24 -3.86 -6.43
N GLU A 29 -7.34 -5.18 -6.47
CA GLU A 29 -8.61 -5.89 -6.33
C GLU A 29 -8.83 -6.28 -4.87
N THR A 30 -10.06 -6.07 -4.41
CA THR A 30 -10.52 -6.46 -3.08
C THR A 30 -12.04 -6.54 -3.08
N SER A 31 -12.61 -7.50 -2.35
CA SER A 31 -14.06 -7.54 -2.09
C SER A 31 -14.54 -6.39 -1.20
N ASP A 32 -13.61 -5.65 -0.59
CA ASP A 32 -13.87 -4.62 0.41
C ASP A 32 -13.75 -3.19 -0.14
N ALA A 33 -13.72 -3.00 -1.47
CA ALA A 33 -13.36 -1.72 -2.08
C ALA A 33 -14.15 -0.53 -1.53
N ALA A 34 -15.46 -0.69 -1.34
CA ALA A 34 -16.37 0.36 -0.86
C ALA A 34 -16.08 0.85 0.57
N ARG A 35 -15.33 0.09 1.39
CA ARG A 35 -14.99 0.42 2.78
C ARG A 35 -13.51 0.75 2.98
N ILE A 36 -12.73 0.90 1.90
CA ILE A 36 -11.33 1.30 1.98
C ILE A 36 -11.24 2.82 2.14
N ALA A 37 -10.49 3.24 3.16
CA ALA A 37 -10.26 4.64 3.51
C ALA A 37 -8.90 5.16 3.05
N ALA A 38 -7.87 4.30 3.00
CA ALA A 38 -6.54 4.68 2.58
C ALA A 38 -5.80 3.54 1.87
N VAL A 39 -4.87 3.91 0.99
CA VAL A 39 -3.89 3.00 0.39
C VAL A 39 -2.51 3.57 0.67
N SER A 40 -1.57 2.73 1.11
CA SER A 40 -0.23 3.19 1.45
C SER A 40 0.86 2.25 0.96
N LEU A 41 2.01 2.82 0.60
CA LEU A 41 3.27 2.11 0.41
C LEU A 41 4.16 2.27 1.65
N VAL A 42 4.75 1.16 2.09
CA VAL A 42 5.79 1.15 3.11
C VAL A 42 7.03 0.48 2.53
N ARG A 43 8.12 1.23 2.38
CA ARG A 43 9.36 0.68 1.83
C ARG A 43 9.94 -0.38 2.76
N LEU A 44 10.48 -1.46 2.22
CA LEU A 44 11.06 -2.52 3.04
C LEU A 44 12.22 -1.97 3.88
N GLY A 45 12.19 -2.19 5.19
CA GLY A 45 13.19 -1.67 6.11
C GLY A 45 14.54 -2.35 5.95
N SER A 46 15.61 -1.58 6.22
CA SER A 46 16.97 -2.09 6.41
C SER A 46 17.55 -1.37 7.61
N VAL A 47 17.68 -2.08 8.73
CA VAL A 47 18.00 -1.49 10.03
C VAL A 47 19.25 -2.10 10.63
N THR A 48 20.16 -1.24 11.07
CA THR A 48 21.32 -1.62 11.87
C THR A 48 21.71 -0.44 12.76
N HIS A 49 22.26 -0.71 13.96
CA HIS A 49 22.71 0.34 14.89
C HIS A 49 21.65 1.43 15.17
N ALA A 50 20.39 1.02 15.37
CA ALA A 50 19.24 1.90 15.55
C ALA A 50 18.95 2.88 14.39
N PHE A 51 19.56 2.65 13.21
CA PHE A 51 19.37 3.45 12.01
C PHE A 51 18.67 2.61 10.94
N ASN A 52 17.46 3.03 10.53
CA ASN A 52 16.73 2.43 9.42
C ASN A 52 16.81 3.36 8.21
N GLN A 53 17.73 3.04 7.29
CA GLN A 53 18.04 3.91 6.15
C GLN A 53 17.03 3.80 5.00
N ASN A 54 16.09 2.85 5.08
CA ASN A 54 15.28 2.47 3.93
C ASN A 54 13.77 2.62 4.15
N GLN A 55 13.27 2.50 5.38
CA GLN A 55 11.83 2.56 5.62
C GLN A 55 11.30 3.98 5.38
N GLU A 56 10.32 4.05 4.49
CA GLU A 56 9.56 5.25 4.16
C GLU A 56 8.08 4.88 4.11
N PHE A 57 7.21 5.84 4.42
CA PHE A 57 5.75 5.68 4.38
C PHE A 57 5.17 6.72 3.41
N LEU A 58 4.32 6.27 2.49
CA LEU A 58 3.59 7.11 1.57
C LEU A 58 2.14 6.69 1.51
N GLU A 59 1.24 7.65 1.69
CA GLU A 59 -0.17 7.47 1.35
C GLU A 59 -0.37 7.82 -0.13
N LEU A 60 -1.16 7.00 -0.84
CA LEU A 60 -1.40 7.15 -2.27
C LEU A 60 -2.85 7.55 -2.52
N PRO A 61 -3.10 8.53 -3.41
CA PRO A 61 -4.46 8.84 -3.82
C PRO A 61 -5.01 7.69 -4.66
N PHE A 62 -6.29 7.39 -4.47
CA PHE A 62 -6.98 6.34 -5.20
C PHE A 62 -8.44 6.73 -5.46
N ALA A 63 -9.04 6.05 -6.42
CA ALA A 63 -10.47 6.10 -6.68
C ALA A 63 -11.02 4.68 -6.84
N ILE A 64 -12.31 4.49 -6.56
CA ILE A 64 -12.99 3.22 -6.83
C ILE A 64 -13.60 3.31 -8.22
N VAL A 65 -13.16 2.44 -9.13
CA VAL A 65 -13.65 2.39 -10.52
C VAL A 65 -14.06 0.96 -10.80
N SER A 66 -15.32 0.74 -11.20
CA SER A 66 -15.85 -0.61 -11.50
C SER A 66 -15.63 -1.64 -10.38
N GLY A 67 -15.67 -1.20 -9.13
CA GLY A 67 -15.51 -2.07 -7.95
C GLY A 67 -14.07 -2.41 -7.55
N VAL A 68 -13.06 -1.84 -8.23
CA VAL A 68 -11.63 -2.01 -7.88
C VAL A 68 -10.99 -0.69 -7.47
N LEU A 69 -9.89 -0.75 -6.72
CA LEU A 69 -9.14 0.45 -6.36
C LEU A 69 -8.16 0.81 -7.49
N THR A 70 -8.32 2.01 -8.03
CA THR A 70 -7.42 2.62 -9.01
C THR A 70 -6.51 3.58 -8.26
N VAL A 71 -5.30 3.14 -7.94
CA VAL A 71 -4.34 3.86 -7.09
C VAL A 71 -3.30 4.55 -7.97
N GLN A 72 -2.97 5.80 -7.69
CA GLN A 72 -1.93 6.52 -8.42
C GLN A 72 -0.56 6.26 -7.80
N ALA A 73 0.40 5.79 -8.61
CA ALA A 73 1.78 5.60 -8.18
C ALA A 73 2.45 6.97 -7.92
N PRO A 74 3.52 7.01 -7.08
CA PRO A 74 4.30 8.22 -6.89
C PRO A 74 4.78 8.83 -8.22
N ALA A 75 4.80 10.16 -8.31
CA ALA A 75 5.09 10.84 -9.58
C ALA A 75 6.55 10.67 -10.04
N ASN A 76 7.49 10.48 -9.11
CA ASN A 76 8.92 10.34 -9.41
C ASN A 76 9.70 9.74 -8.25
N ALA A 77 10.97 9.39 -8.52
CA ALA A 77 11.88 8.74 -7.59
C ALA A 77 12.29 9.60 -6.38
N ASN A 78 12.09 10.93 -6.41
CA ASN A 78 12.38 11.78 -5.27
C ASN A 78 11.30 11.67 -4.18
N LEU A 79 10.07 11.31 -4.56
CA LEU A 79 8.98 11.07 -3.61
C LEU A 79 9.07 9.66 -3.02
N ALA A 80 9.42 8.68 -3.84
CA ALA A 80 9.58 7.28 -3.43
C ALA A 80 10.74 6.67 -4.23
N PRO A 81 11.91 6.40 -3.62
CA PRO A 81 13.03 5.80 -4.33
C PRO A 81 12.69 4.43 -4.94
N PRO A 82 13.32 4.02 -6.05
CA PRO A 82 13.00 2.73 -6.67
C PRO A 82 13.32 1.57 -5.72
N GLY A 83 12.53 0.51 -5.81
CA GLY A 83 12.70 -0.68 -4.95
C GLY A 83 11.38 -1.35 -4.57
N HIS A 84 11.45 -2.17 -3.53
CA HIS A 84 10.31 -2.96 -3.07
C HIS A 84 9.60 -2.29 -1.90
N TYR A 85 8.28 -2.29 -2.00
CA TYR A 85 7.35 -1.70 -1.04
C TYR A 85 6.30 -2.74 -0.65
N MET A 86 5.84 -2.65 0.59
CA MET A 86 4.58 -3.24 1.04
C MET A 86 3.45 -2.30 0.67
N LEU A 87 2.51 -2.76 -0.16
CA LEU A 87 1.25 -2.08 -0.44
C LEU A 87 0.19 -2.58 0.54
N PHE A 88 -0.40 -1.65 1.29
CA PHE A 88 -1.51 -1.90 2.21
C PHE A 88 -2.76 -1.16 1.76
N ILE A 89 -3.91 -1.80 1.99
CA ILE A 89 -5.21 -1.11 2.01
C ILE A 89 -5.70 -1.05 3.46
N LEU A 90 -6.24 0.09 3.86
CA LEU A 90 -6.75 0.34 5.21
C LEU A 90 -8.26 0.61 5.13
N ASP A 91 -9.04 -0.12 5.92
CA ASP A 91 -10.48 0.14 5.97
C ASP A 91 -10.86 1.35 6.84
N THR A 92 -12.13 1.73 6.79
CA THR A 92 -12.72 2.82 7.59
C THR A 92 -12.67 2.60 9.11
N ASN A 93 -12.41 1.38 9.58
CA ASN A 93 -12.19 1.07 11.00
C ASN A 93 -10.71 1.13 11.41
N GLY A 94 -9.82 1.40 10.46
CA GLY A 94 -8.38 1.48 10.65
C GLY A 94 -7.71 0.10 10.73
N ILE A 95 -8.28 -0.94 10.10
CA ILE A 95 -7.72 -2.29 10.07
C ILE A 95 -7.00 -2.50 8.72
N PRO A 96 -5.66 -2.69 8.71
CA PRO A 96 -4.91 -2.85 7.48
C PRO A 96 -5.00 -4.29 6.94
N SER A 97 -4.93 -4.45 5.63
CA SER A 97 -4.74 -5.76 4.98
C SER A 97 -3.39 -6.38 5.31
N VAL A 98 -3.18 -7.66 4.98
CA VAL A 98 -1.82 -8.16 4.73
C VAL A 98 -1.28 -7.44 3.49
N ALA A 99 0.01 -7.12 3.46
CA ALA A 99 0.60 -6.39 2.35
C ALA A 99 0.74 -7.26 1.09
N ALA A 100 0.56 -6.63 -0.08
CA ALA A 100 1.13 -7.13 -1.33
C ALA A 100 2.53 -6.52 -1.52
N ILE A 101 3.48 -7.28 -2.07
CA ILE A 101 4.80 -6.75 -2.42
C ILE A 101 4.75 -6.16 -3.83
N LEU A 102 5.17 -4.90 -3.94
CA LEU A 102 5.21 -4.13 -5.18
C LEU A 102 6.62 -3.60 -5.42
N LYS A 103 7.17 -3.81 -6.62
CA LYS A 103 8.39 -3.14 -7.07
C LYS A 103 8.04 -1.84 -7.81
N LEU A 104 8.50 -0.70 -7.30
CA LEU A 104 8.38 0.60 -7.97
C LEU A 104 9.64 0.88 -8.79
N GLN A 105 9.47 1.26 -10.06
CA GLN A 105 10.58 1.52 -11.00
C GLN A 105 10.28 2.59 -12.04
#